data_AF-A0A5D3ALK8-F1
#
_entry.id   AF-A0A5D3ALK8-F1
#
_cell.length_a   1.000
_cell.length_b   1.000
_cell.length_c   1.000
_cell.angle_alpha   90.00
_cell.angle_beta   90.00
_cell.angle_gamma   90.00
#
_symmetry.space_group_name_H-M   'P 1'
#
loop_
_entity.id
_entity.type
_entity.pdbx_description
1 polymer ?
#
loop_
_entity_poly.entity_id
_entity_poly.type
_entity_poly.pdbx_seq_one_letter_code
_entity_poly.pdbx_strand_id
1 'polypeptide(L)'
;MSAVKTKMTGTFKNALGSQQHTLSLEGDWKGKNFVVKLESGLEVACIRRSWIKHWGNHYKLTVAAGVDLALLSALTICLVASITEDEQDAVGGVANPVNLA
;
A
#
# COMPACT_ATOMS: atom_id res chain seq x y z
N MET A 1 -9.64 -9.02 -17.60
CA MET A 1 -9.77 -8.63 -16.18
C MET A 1 -8.89 -7.41 -15.94
N SER A 2 -9.46 -6.24 -15.66
CA SER A 2 -8.69 -5.02 -15.43
C SER A 2 -7.96 -5.08 -14.08
N ALA A 3 -6.63 -5.04 -14.11
CA ALA A 3 -5.77 -4.87 -12.93
C ALA A 3 -5.86 -3.41 -12.47
N VAL A 4 -6.16 -3.19 -11.19
CA VAL A 4 -6.13 -1.84 -10.61
C VAL A 4 -4.66 -1.55 -10.32
N LYS A 5 -4.01 -0.85 -11.26
CA LYS A 5 -2.63 -0.40 -11.08
C LYS A 5 -2.63 0.75 -10.10
N THR A 6 -2.12 0.51 -8.91
CA THR A 6 -1.98 1.53 -7.87
C THR A 6 -0.57 2.10 -7.96
N LYS A 7 -0.49 3.43 -8.03
CA LYS A 7 0.77 4.17 -7.91
C LYS A 7 0.63 5.22 -6.83
N MET A 8 1.52 5.18 -5.84
CA MET A 8 1.64 6.18 -4.79
C MET A 8 3.08 6.69 -4.77
N THR A 9 3.27 7.99 -4.65
CA THR A 9 4.59 8.61 -4.50
C THR A 9 4.62 9.37 -3.20
N GLY A 10 5.56 9.03 -2.32
CA GLY A 10 5.78 9.69 -1.05
C GLY A 10 7.17 10.30 -1.01
N THR A 11 7.27 11.56 -0.61
CA THR A 11 8.57 12.23 -0.48
C THR A 11 8.87 12.41 1.00
N PHE A 12 10.02 11.87 1.43
CA PHE A 12 10.42 11.82 2.83
C PHE A 12 11.70 12.61 3.02
N LYS A 13 11.74 13.44 4.05
CA LYS A 13 12.96 14.13 4.46
C LYS A 13 13.60 13.32 5.57
N ASN A 14 14.84 12.90 5.38
CA ASN A 14 15.59 12.24 6.44
C ASN A 14 15.81 13.26 7.58
N ALA A 15 15.49 12.87 8.82
CA ALA A 15 15.60 13.75 9.99
C ALA A 15 17.07 14.04 10.37
N LEU A 16 17.99 13.12 10.02
CA LEU A 16 19.41 13.19 10.37
C LEU A 16 20.26 13.93 9.34
N GLY A 17 19.81 13.96 8.09
CA GLY A 17 20.48 14.69 7.02
C GLY A 17 19.40 15.26 6.12
N SER A 18 19.46 16.55 5.82
CA SER A 18 18.45 17.29 5.05
C SER A 18 18.17 16.77 3.63
N GLN A 19 18.67 15.58 3.26
CA GLN A 19 18.36 14.88 2.03
C GLN A 19 16.90 14.43 2.01
N GLN A 20 16.27 14.73 0.88
CA GLN A 20 14.92 14.37 0.57
C GLN A 20 14.97 13.16 -0.37
N HIS A 21 14.25 12.10 -0.01
CA HIS A 21 14.14 10.89 -0.80
C HIS A 21 12.71 10.70 -1.26
N THR A 22 12.53 10.40 -2.53
CA THR A 22 11.23 10.00 -3.06
C THR A 22 11.13 8.48 -3.12
N LEU A 23 10.06 7.94 -2.52
CA LEU A 23 9.66 6.55 -2.67
C LEU A 23 8.48 6.47 -3.64
N SER A 24 8.60 5.61 -4.64
CA SER A 24 7.48 5.21 -5.48
C SER A 24 7.01 3.82 -5.07
N LEU A 25 5.73 3.72 -4.76
CA LEU A 25 5.03 2.46 -4.56
C LEU A 25 4.22 2.18 -5.81
N GLU A 26 4.52 1.06 -6.46
CA GLU A 26 3.88 0.63 -7.70
C GLU A 26 3.42 -0.81 -7.55
N GLY A 27 2.18 -1.11 -7.95
CA GLY A 27 1.71 -2.48 -7.86
C GLY A 27 0.32 -2.72 -8.38
N ASP A 28 -0.09 -3.98 -8.25
CA ASP A 28 -1.44 -4.45 -8.53
C ASP A 28 -2.00 -5.13 -7.27
N TRP A 29 -3.10 -4.57 -6.76
CA TRP A 29 -3.78 -5.11 -5.60
C TRP A 29 -4.41 -6.48 -5.87
N LYS A 30 -4.96 -6.71 -7.07
CA LYS A 30 -5.54 -8.02 -7.41
C LYS A 30 -4.46 -9.10 -7.40
N GLY A 31 -3.29 -8.79 -7.94
CA GLY A 31 -2.10 -9.61 -7.83
C GLY A 31 -1.51 -9.71 -6.42
N LYS A 32 -1.87 -8.79 -5.50
CA LYS A 32 -1.21 -8.54 -4.21
C LYS A 32 0.31 -8.42 -4.40
N ASN A 33 0.70 -7.64 -5.40
CA ASN A 33 2.08 -7.48 -5.81
C ASN A 33 2.42 -6.00 -5.86
N PHE A 34 3.11 -5.51 -4.84
CA PHE A 34 3.58 -4.14 -4.73
C PHE A 34 5.06 -4.11 -4.54
N VAL A 35 5.68 -3.11 -5.15
CA VAL A 35 7.10 -2.83 -5.05
C VAL A 35 7.26 -1.37 -4.64
N VAL A 36 8.10 -1.16 -3.63
CA VAL A 36 8.50 0.17 -3.17
C VAL A 36 9.93 0.39 -3.65
N LYS A 37 10.12 1.45 -4.43
CA LYS A 37 11.40 1.83 -5.02
C LYS A 37 11.81 3.21 -4.57
N LEU A 38 13.11 3.42 -4.43
CA LEU A 38 13.72 4.75 -4.37
C LEU A 38 13.70 5.40 -5.75
N GLU A 39 13.91 6.72 -5.77
CA GLU A 39 14.16 7.52 -6.98
C GLU A 39 15.30 6.98 -7.86
N SER A 40 16.28 6.30 -7.27
CA SER A 40 17.35 5.60 -7.99
C SER A 40 16.89 4.34 -8.73
N GLY A 41 15.64 3.91 -8.54
CA GLY A 41 15.09 2.65 -9.02
C GLY A 41 15.36 1.44 -8.12
N LEU A 42 16.08 1.62 -7.02
CA LEU A 42 16.41 0.55 -6.08
C LEU A 42 15.18 0.10 -5.28
N GLU A 43 14.87 -1.19 -5.31
CA GLU A 43 13.78 -1.79 -4.54
C GLU A 43 14.15 -1.84 -3.05
N VAL A 44 13.38 -1.14 -2.22
CA VAL A 44 13.57 -1.06 -0.77
C VAL A 44 12.59 -1.93 -0.01
N ALA A 45 11.45 -2.27 -0.63
CA ALA A 45 10.50 -3.21 -0.07
C ALA A 45 9.58 -3.80 -1.15
N CYS A 46 9.01 -4.96 -0.86
CA CYS A 46 7.92 -5.52 -1.66
C CYS A 46 6.86 -6.21 -0.81
N ILE A 47 5.62 -6.11 -1.28
CA ILE A 47 4.47 -6.84 -0.75
C ILE A 47 4.11 -7.88 -1.80
N ARG A 48 4.20 -9.15 -1.44
CA ARG A 48 3.81 -10.25 -2.32
C ARG A 48 2.73 -11.10 -1.67
N ARG A 49 1.88 -11.70 -2.49
CA ARG A 49 0.94 -12.73 -2.03
C ARG A 49 1.73 -13.82 -1.32
N SER A 50 1.18 -14.33 -0.21
CA SER A 50 1.71 -15.52 0.48
C SER A 50 0.66 -16.63 0.46
N TRP A 51 1.13 -17.84 0.16
CA TRP A 51 0.35 -19.07 0.18
C TRP A 51 0.25 -19.61 1.62
N ILE A 52 1.17 -19.18 2.48
CA ILE A 52 1.13 -19.44 3.92
C ILE A 52 0.31 -18.32 4.56
N LYS A 53 -0.77 -18.72 5.25
CA LYS A 53 -1.59 -17.80 6.04
C LYS A 53 -0.77 -17.31 7.22
N HIS A 54 -0.52 -16.00 7.27
CA HIS A 54 -0.04 -15.35 8.47
C HIS A 54 -1.16 -14.44 8.98
N TRP A 55 -1.65 -14.71 10.19
CA TRP A 55 -2.57 -13.81 10.90
C TRP A 55 -3.81 -13.40 10.08
N GLY A 56 -4.45 -14.38 9.43
CA GLY A 56 -5.67 -14.17 8.64
C GLY A 56 -5.47 -13.54 7.26
N ASN A 57 -4.24 -13.12 6.92
CA ASN A 57 -3.93 -12.42 5.69
C ASN A 57 -2.97 -13.19 4.77
N HIS A 58 -3.13 -13.01 3.45
CA HIS A 58 -2.38 -13.68 2.40
C HIS A 58 -1.32 -12.77 1.75
N TYR A 59 -0.58 -12.02 2.54
CA TYR A 59 0.49 -11.16 2.04
C TYR A 59 1.71 -11.17 2.96
N LYS A 60 2.89 -11.00 2.36
CA LYS A 60 4.18 -10.91 3.03
C LYS A 60 4.84 -9.59 2.60
N LEU A 61 5.14 -8.74 3.58
CA LEU A 61 5.99 -7.56 3.39
C LEU A 61 7.45 -7.96 3.61
N THR A 62 8.30 -7.66 2.65
CA THR A 62 9.75 -7.83 2.74
C THR A 62 10.40 -6.47 2.67
N VAL A 63 11.29 -6.17 3.61
CA VAL A 63 11.93 -4.86 3.78
C VAL A 63 13.45 -5.04 3.69
N ALA A 64 14.12 -4.20 2.90
CA ALA A 64 15.58 -4.21 2.81
C ALA A 64 16.22 -3.71 4.12
N ALA A 65 17.43 -4.19 4.40
CA ALA A 65 18.18 -3.75 5.57
C ALA A 65 18.46 -2.24 5.52
N GLY A 66 18.33 -1.56 6.65
CA GLY A 66 18.54 -0.11 6.77
C GLY A 66 17.34 0.76 6.36
N VAL A 67 16.22 0.15 5.97
CA VAL A 67 14.96 0.85 5.70
C VAL A 67 14.14 0.93 6.98
N ASP A 68 13.57 2.09 7.26
CA ASP A 68 12.72 2.30 8.43
C ASP A 68 11.44 1.44 8.33
N LEU A 69 11.30 0.48 9.25
CA LEU A 69 10.12 -0.37 9.33
C LEU A 69 8.87 0.45 9.66
N ALA A 70 8.96 1.48 10.51
CA ALA A 70 7.80 2.29 10.89
C ALA A 70 7.23 3.03 9.68
N LEU A 71 8.10 3.59 8.84
CA LEU A 71 7.72 4.25 7.60
C LEU A 71 6.97 3.29 6.66
N LEU A 72 7.51 2.09 6.42
CA LEU A 72 6.86 1.11 5.54
C LEU A 72 5.58 0.54 6.13
N SER A 73 5.50 0.43 7.45
CA SER A 73 4.27 0.03 8.15
C SER A 73 3.16 1.05 7.90
N ALA A 74 3.46 2.34 8.09
CA ALA A 74 2.52 3.42 7.84
C ALA A 74 2.07 3.47 6.37
N LEU A 75 3.01 3.34 5.43
CA LEU A 75 2.70 3.24 3.99
C LEU A 75 1.76 2.07 3.68
N THR A 76 2.01 0.91 4.29
CA THR A 76 1.17 -0.29 4.09
C THR A 76 -0.23 -0.09 4.67
N ILE A 77 -0.35 0.57 5.83
CA ILE A 77 -1.65 0.91 6.45
C ILE A 77 -2.42 1.88 5.55
N CYS A 78 -1.78 2.95 5.07
CA CYS A 78 -2.40 3.90 4.15
C CYS A 78 -2.91 3.22 2.88
N LEU A 79 -2.14 2.25 2.35
CA LEU A 79 -2.55 1.48 1.18
C LEU A 79 -3.78 0.60 1.46
N VAL A 80 -3.87 -0.03 2.62
CA VAL A 80 -5.05 -0.82 3.01
C VAL A 80 -6.26 0.07 3.28
N ALA A 81 -6.06 1.23 3.89
CA ALA A 81 -7.12 2.20 4.17
C ALA A 81 -7.75 2.73 2.88
N SER A 82 -6.95 3.17 1.89
CA SER A 82 -7.47 3.69 0.62
C SER A 82 -8.31 2.66 -0.14
N ILE A 83 -8.00 1.37 0.03
CA ILE A 83 -8.76 0.28 -0.59
C ILE A 83 -10.07 0.02 0.15
N THR A 84 -10.05 0.11 1.48
CA THR A 84 -11.27 -0.09 2.28
C THR A 84 -12.30 1.00 1.94
N GLU A 85 -11.83 2.22 1.68
CA GLU A 85 -12.64 3.34 1.17
C GLU A 85 -13.18 3.03 -0.24
N ASP A 86 -12.33 2.62 -1.20
CA ASP A 86 -12.77 2.25 -2.55
C ASP A 86 -13.76 1.07 -2.58
N GLU A 87 -13.57 0.06 -1.73
CA GLU A 87 -14.48 -1.09 -1.61
C GLU A 87 -15.81 -0.70 -0.94
N GLN A 88 -15.80 0.20 0.05
CA GLN A 88 -17.03 0.75 0.63
C GLN A 88 -17.81 1.59 -0.38
N ASP A 89 -17.13 2.40 -1.20
CA ASP A 89 -17.77 3.20 -2.24
C ASP A 89 -18.36 2.33 -3.37
N ALA A 90 -17.70 1.21 -3.71
CA ALA A 90 -18.22 0.24 -4.66
C ALA A 90 -19.46 -0.52 -4.13
N VAL A 91 -19.61 -0.66 -2.81
CA VAL A 91 -20.75 -1.30 -2.15
C VAL A 91 -21.86 -0.30 -1.78
N GLY A 92 -21.55 1.00 -1.70
CA GLY A 92 -22.45 2.12 -1.38
C GLY A 92 -23.49 2.47 -2.44
N GLY A 93 -23.55 1.75 -3.57
CA GLY A 93 -24.61 1.86 -4.57
C GLY A 93 -25.96 1.27 -4.17
N VAL A 94 -26.12 0.74 -2.96
CA VAL A 94 -27.43 0.35 -2.43
C VAL A 94 -27.95 1.47 -1.54
N ALA A 95 -28.86 2.26 -2.11
CA ALA A 95 -29.67 3.24 -1.38
C ALA A 95 -30.19 2.63 -0.08
N ASN A 96 -29.85 3.26 1.04
CA ASN A 96 -30.35 2.90 2.36
C ASN A 96 -31.82 3.35 2.44
N PRO A 97 -32.84 2.45 2.44
CA PRO A 97 -34.24 2.85 2.41
C PRO A 97 -34.77 3.16 3.82
N VAL A 98 -34.04 3.96 4.58
CA VAL A 98 -34.45 4.33 5.94
C VAL A 98 -34.34 5.84 6.14
N ASN A 99 -35.14 6.58 5.40
CA ASN A 99 -35.66 7.85 5.89
C ASN A 99 -37.07 8.09 5.31
N LEU A 100 -38.05 7.37 5.87
CA LEU A 100 -39.42 7.87 5.97
C LEU A 100 -39.72 8.04 7.46
N ALA A 101 -39.63 9.29 7.91
CA ALA A 101 -40.32 9.81 9.08
C ALA A 101 -40.94 11.15 8.69
#